data_AF-A0A1S1BKK8-F1
#
_entry.id   AF-A0A1S1BKK8-F1
#
_cell.length_a   1.000
_cell.length_b   1.000
_cell.length_c   1.000
_cell.angle_alpha   90.00
_cell.angle_beta   90.00
_cell.angle_gamma   90.00
#
_symmetry.space_group_name_H-M   'P 1'
#
loop_
_entity.id
_entity.type
_entity.pdbx_description
1 polymer ?
#
loop_
_entity_poly.entity_id
_entity_poly.type
_entity_poly.pdbx_seq_one_letter_code
_entity_poly.pdbx_strand_id
1 'polypeptide(L)'
;MARVQIRLPHKYIDALEATSRLLDSTADEVLSAGANVVEPRMRANLTAAIGRATTLPSRSTGQLLGALGVTSVKVSSKGAHNVKVGFAENRRDGRSNALIANVLEHGRSNQPARSFLAPTRSQTRRGAVEAMKTVLKAKLDGIQP
;
A
#
# COMPACT_ATOMS: atom_id res chain seq x y z
N MET A 1 -35.94 38.84 -23.51
CA MET A 1 -34.52 38.78 -23.94
C MET A 1 -34.28 37.48 -24.66
N ALA A 2 -33.61 37.50 -25.81
CA ALA A 2 -33.17 36.26 -26.46
C ALA A 2 -32.11 35.57 -25.59
N ARG A 3 -32.25 34.27 -25.34
CA ARG A 3 -31.31 33.47 -24.54
C ARG A 3 -31.11 32.11 -25.18
N VAL A 4 -29.85 31.65 -25.21
CA VAL A 4 -29.48 30.27 -25.53
C VAL A 4 -29.46 29.45 -24.24
N GLN A 5 -30.10 28.27 -24.26
CA GLN A 5 -30.06 27.30 -23.16
C GLN A 5 -29.52 25.96 -23.69
N ILE A 6 -28.46 25.46 -23.07
CA ILE A 6 -27.93 24.12 -23.29
C ILE A 6 -28.23 23.31 -22.03
N ARG A 7 -28.82 22.13 -22.17
CA ARG A 7 -29.06 21.18 -21.06
C ARG A 7 -28.26 19.91 -21.31
N LEU A 8 -27.63 19.40 -20.26
CA LEU A 8 -26.96 18.11 -20.32
C LEU A 8 -28.02 17.02 -20.52
N PRO A 9 -27.90 16.13 -21.52
CA PRO A 9 -28.85 15.04 -21.70
C PRO A 9 -28.86 14.09 -20.51
N HIS A 10 -30.04 13.53 -20.17
CA HIS A 10 -30.24 12.68 -18.99
C HIS A 10 -29.24 11.50 -18.90
N LYS A 11 -28.91 10.86 -20.01
CA LYS A 11 -27.93 9.76 -20.06
C LYS A 11 -26.55 10.11 -19.47
N TYR A 12 -26.12 11.36 -19.63
CA TYR A 12 -24.87 11.83 -19.04
C TYR A 12 -25.02 12.15 -17.53
N ILE A 13 -26.21 12.56 -17.09
CA ILE A 13 -26.52 12.72 -15.65
C ILE A 13 -26.48 11.34 -14.98
N ASP A 14 -27.10 10.34 -15.59
CA ASP A 14 -27.11 8.96 -15.10
C ASP A 14 -25.68 8.38 -15.02
N ALA A 15 -24.85 8.64 -16.03
CA ALA A 15 -23.44 8.24 -16.02
C ALA A 15 -22.63 8.91 -14.90
N LEU A 16 -22.89 10.19 -14.59
CA LEU A 16 -22.26 10.88 -13.47
C LEU A 16 -22.68 10.29 -12.12
N GLU A 17 -23.96 9.97 -11.95
CA GLU A 17 -24.44 9.30 -10.73
C GLU A 17 -23.84 7.89 -10.57
N ALA A 18 -23.77 7.12 -11.65
CA ALA A 18 -23.13 5.80 -11.66
C ALA A 18 -21.64 5.89 -11.29
N THR A 19 -20.94 6.90 -11.82
CA THR A 19 -19.54 7.18 -11.48
C THR A 19 -19.39 7.49 -10.00
N SER A 20 -20.25 8.35 -9.44
CA SER A 20 -20.21 8.69 -8.02
C SER A 20 -20.36 7.46 -7.12
N ARG A 21 -21.27 6.54 -7.45
CA ARG A 21 -21.47 5.30 -6.67
C ARG A 21 -20.29 4.34 -6.80
N LEU A 22 -19.68 4.26 -7.98
CA LEU A 22 -18.55 3.37 -8.24
C LEU A 22 -17.28 3.81 -7.52
N LEU A 23 -17.04 5.10 -7.36
CA LEU A 23 -15.84 5.65 -6.72
C LEU A 23 -15.69 5.18 -5.27
N ASP A 24 -16.79 5.08 -4.52
CA ASP A 24 -16.77 4.60 -3.13
C ASP A 24 -16.35 3.13 -3.03
N SER A 25 -16.77 2.27 -3.97
CA SER A 25 -16.37 0.86 -4.00
C SER A 25 -14.98 0.63 -4.64
N THR A 26 -14.49 1.57 -5.45
CA THR A 26 -13.25 1.41 -6.23
C THR A 26 -11.99 1.67 -5.41
N ALA A 27 -12.10 2.43 -4.31
CA ALA A 27 -10.96 2.79 -3.50
C ALA A 27 -10.21 1.58 -2.93
N ASP A 28 -10.95 0.53 -2.56
CA ASP A 28 -10.37 -0.71 -2.05
C ASP A 28 -9.47 -1.37 -3.10
N GLU A 29 -9.99 -1.54 -4.32
CA GLU A 29 -9.25 -2.16 -5.42
C GLU A 29 -8.03 -1.34 -5.83
N VAL A 30 -8.16 -0.01 -5.89
CA VAL A 30 -7.06 0.89 -6.22
C VAL A 30 -5.97 0.77 -5.17
N LEU A 31 -6.30 0.89 -3.88
CA LEU A 31 -5.32 0.81 -2.80
C LEU A 31 -4.65 -0.57 -2.74
N SER A 32 -5.42 -1.64 -2.93
CA SER A 32 -4.88 -3.01 -3.02
C SER A 32 -3.91 -3.17 -4.18
N ALA A 33 -4.18 -2.59 -5.35
CA ALA A 33 -3.26 -2.63 -6.49
C ALA A 33 -1.91 -1.95 -6.16
N GLY A 34 -1.95 -0.82 -5.47
CA GLY A 34 -0.73 -0.17 -4.97
C GLY A 34 0.02 -1.05 -3.96
N ALA A 35 -0.70 -1.64 -3.01
CA ALA A 35 -0.12 -2.52 -1.99
C ALA A 35 0.56 -3.77 -2.60
N ASN A 36 -0.03 -4.34 -3.65
CA ASN A 36 0.50 -5.51 -4.37
C ASN A 36 1.84 -5.24 -5.08
N VAL A 37 2.16 -3.97 -5.35
CA VAL A 37 3.51 -3.58 -5.83
C VAL A 37 4.48 -3.42 -4.67
N VAL A 38 4.01 -2.87 -3.54
CA VAL A 38 4.86 -2.53 -2.39
C VAL A 38 5.26 -3.77 -1.58
N GLU A 39 4.32 -4.65 -1.25
CA GLU A 39 4.55 -5.79 -0.35
C GLU A 39 5.64 -6.75 -0.86
N PRO A 40 5.63 -7.21 -2.13
CA PRO A 40 6.63 -8.16 -2.60
C PRO A 40 8.03 -7.55 -2.60
N ARG A 41 8.12 -6.25 -2.91
CA ARG A 41 9.40 -5.54 -2.89
C ARG A 41 9.92 -5.32 -1.48
N MET A 42 9.02 -4.99 -0.54
CA MET A 42 9.35 -4.89 0.88
C MET A 42 9.84 -6.23 1.42
N ARG A 43 9.17 -7.33 1.05
CA ARG A 43 9.54 -8.70 1.41
C ARG A 43 10.93 -9.08 0.89
N ALA A 44 11.21 -8.78 -0.39
CA ALA A 44 12.52 -9.03 -0.99
C ALA A 44 13.63 -8.23 -0.30
N ASN A 45 13.41 -6.94 -0.05
CA ASN A 45 14.36 -6.07 0.63
C ASN A 45 14.60 -6.49 2.08
N LEU A 46 13.54 -6.87 2.81
CA LEU A 46 13.65 -7.40 4.17
C LEU A 46 14.44 -8.72 4.20
N THR A 47 14.17 -9.62 3.27
CA THR A 47 14.90 -10.90 3.14
C THR A 47 16.39 -10.65 2.90
N ALA A 48 16.73 -9.69 2.03
CA ALA A 48 18.11 -9.30 1.77
C ALA A 48 18.78 -8.55 2.94
N ALA A 49 18.01 -7.90 3.82
CA ALA A 49 18.53 -7.21 5.00
C ALA A 49 18.80 -8.17 6.17
N ILE A 50 18.00 -9.23 6.30
CA ILE A 50 18.18 -10.27 7.31
C ILE A 50 19.47 -11.05 7.01
N GLY A 51 20.38 -11.13 7.99
CA GLY A 51 21.64 -11.88 7.86
C GLY A 51 22.74 -11.21 7.02
N ARG A 52 22.49 -10.05 6.40
CA ARG A 52 23.52 -9.31 5.67
C ARG A 52 24.55 -8.68 6.60
N ALA A 53 25.84 -8.80 6.30
CA ALA A 53 26.92 -8.15 7.05
C ALA A 53 26.85 -8.42 8.58
N THR A 54 26.54 -9.66 8.96
CA THR A 54 26.67 -10.13 10.35
C THR A 54 28.04 -10.77 10.54
N THR A 55 28.73 -10.41 11.62
CA THR A 55 29.98 -11.08 12.05
C THR A 55 29.72 -12.48 12.63
N LEU A 56 28.50 -12.69 13.15
CA LEU A 56 28.03 -13.97 13.68
C LEU A 56 26.97 -14.59 12.75
N PRO A 57 26.72 -15.91 12.83
CA PRO A 57 25.63 -16.54 12.11
C PRO A 57 24.28 -15.87 12.38
N SER A 58 23.45 -15.78 11.33
CA SER A 58 22.12 -15.21 11.45
C SER A 58 21.27 -15.99 12.45
N ARG A 59 20.75 -15.30 13.47
CA ARG A 59 19.81 -15.86 14.46
C ARG A 59 18.35 -15.59 14.09
N SER A 60 18.06 -15.40 12.80
CA SER A 60 16.70 -15.12 12.34
C SER A 60 15.79 -16.32 12.61
N THR A 61 14.63 -16.04 13.20
CA THR A 61 13.57 -17.04 13.42
C THR A 61 12.57 -17.09 12.26
N GLY A 62 12.75 -16.25 11.22
CA GLY A 62 11.79 -16.10 10.12
C GLY A 62 10.48 -15.39 10.49
N GLN A 63 10.13 -15.30 11.77
CA GLN A 63 8.87 -14.72 12.26
C GLN A 63 8.61 -13.28 11.78
N LEU A 64 9.63 -12.43 11.68
CA LEU A 64 9.44 -11.06 11.19
C LEU A 64 9.02 -11.05 9.71
N LEU A 65 9.63 -11.91 8.89
CA LEU A 65 9.28 -12.05 7.48
C LEU A 65 7.88 -12.69 7.31
N GLY A 66 7.54 -13.65 8.17
CA GLY A 66 6.21 -14.26 8.21
C GLY A 66 5.10 -13.32 8.70
N ALA A 67 5.45 -12.30 9.50
CA ALA A 67 4.50 -11.30 9.97
C ALA A 67 4.24 -10.17 8.96
N LEU A 68 5.06 -10.03 7.92
CA LEU A 68 4.85 -9.04 6.87
C LEU A 68 3.61 -9.39 6.05
N GLY A 69 2.72 -8.43 5.86
CA GLY A 69 1.54 -8.57 5.02
C GLY A 69 0.85 -7.23 4.74
N VAL A 70 -0.31 -7.32 4.08
CA VAL A 70 -1.17 -6.20 3.74
C VAL A 70 -2.45 -6.31 4.57
N THR A 71 -2.88 -5.22 5.20
CA THR A 71 -4.18 -5.18 5.89
C THR A 71 -5.32 -4.99 4.90
N SER A 72 -6.55 -5.32 5.29
CA SER A 72 -7.73 -4.84 4.57
C SER A 72 -7.73 -3.30 4.52
N VAL A 73 -8.39 -2.76 3.49
CA VAL A 73 -8.61 -1.31 3.41
C VAL A 73 -9.57 -0.90 4.52
N LYS A 74 -9.30 0.27 5.10
CA LYS A 74 -10.12 0.85 6.18
C LYS A 74 -10.44 2.29 5.87
N VAL A 75 -11.68 2.68 6.17
CA VAL A 75 -12.13 4.06 6.12
C VAL A 75 -11.85 4.71 7.48
N SER A 76 -11.13 5.83 7.48
CA SER A 76 -10.97 6.65 8.69
C SER A 76 -12.27 7.40 9.02
N SER A 77 -12.39 7.92 10.26
CA SER A 77 -13.52 8.78 10.65
C SER A 77 -13.69 10.04 9.79
N LYS A 78 -12.65 10.42 9.02
CA LYS A 78 -12.66 11.54 8.07
C LYS A 78 -13.00 11.12 6.63
N GLY A 79 -13.38 9.86 6.40
CA GLY A 79 -13.67 9.33 5.07
C GLY A 79 -12.44 8.93 4.24
N ALA A 80 -11.22 9.07 4.77
CA ALA A 80 -10.02 8.68 4.01
C ALA A 80 -9.81 7.16 4.02
N HIS A 81 -9.73 6.57 2.84
CA HIS A 81 -9.40 5.16 2.61
C HIS A 81 -7.90 4.93 2.74
N ASN A 82 -7.50 3.93 3.53
CA ASN A 82 -6.10 3.60 3.75
C ASN A 82 -5.87 2.09 3.77
N VAL A 83 -4.72 1.67 3.23
CA VAL A 83 -4.20 0.30 3.31
C VAL A 83 -2.83 0.33 3.97
N LYS A 84 -2.52 -0.64 4.83
CA LYS A 84 -1.22 -0.76 5.49
C LYS A 84 -0.47 -1.96 4.94
N VAL A 85 0.74 -1.73 4.44
CA VAL A 85 1.76 -2.78 4.24
C VAL A 85 2.69 -2.74 5.44
N GLY A 86 2.77 -3.83 6.19
CA GLY A 86 3.56 -3.84 7.42
C GLY A 86 3.47 -5.16 8.17
N PHE A 87 3.77 -5.11 9.47
CA PHE A 87 3.88 -6.31 10.30
C PHE A 87 2.63 -6.52 11.14
N ALA A 88 2.12 -7.74 11.15
CA ALA A 88 1.22 -8.22 12.18
C ALA A 88 1.97 -8.28 13.53
N GLU A 89 1.30 -7.87 14.60
CA GLU A 89 1.86 -7.97 15.96
C GLU A 89 1.44 -9.32 16.60
N ASN A 90 1.86 -9.57 17.85
CA ASN A 90 1.76 -10.86 18.57
C ASN A 90 2.87 -11.85 18.21
N ARG A 91 4.12 -11.41 18.31
CA ARG A 91 5.28 -12.29 18.15
C ARG A 91 5.38 -13.27 19.33
N ARG A 92 5.83 -14.50 19.04
CA ARG A 92 5.84 -15.61 20.03
C ARG A 92 6.78 -15.40 21.21
N ASP A 93 7.80 -14.55 21.06
CA ASP A 93 8.83 -14.30 22.07
C ASP A 93 8.59 -13.02 22.89
N GLY A 94 7.40 -12.43 22.78
CA GLY A 94 7.00 -11.24 23.54
C GLY A 94 7.61 -9.91 23.06
N ARG A 95 8.43 -9.91 22.01
CA ARG A 95 8.95 -8.68 21.38
C ARG A 95 8.01 -8.19 20.28
N SER A 96 7.88 -6.87 20.07
CA SER A 96 7.06 -6.38 18.95
C SER A 96 7.81 -6.49 17.62
N ASN A 97 7.07 -6.83 16.55
CA ASN A 97 7.64 -6.90 15.21
C ASN A 97 8.05 -5.49 14.73
N ALA A 98 7.27 -4.47 15.08
CA ALA A 98 7.62 -3.07 14.84
C ALA A 98 8.98 -2.68 15.45
N LEU A 99 9.27 -3.08 16.70
CA LEU A 99 10.56 -2.78 17.33
C LEU A 99 11.72 -3.43 16.57
N ILE A 100 11.60 -4.71 16.20
CA ILE A 100 12.65 -5.43 15.49
C ILE A 100 12.86 -4.80 14.09
N ALA A 101 11.79 -4.45 13.39
CA ALA A 101 11.86 -3.76 12.11
C ALA A 101 12.57 -2.41 12.24
N ASN A 102 12.27 -1.62 13.27
CA ASN A 102 12.91 -0.32 13.51
C ASN A 102 14.41 -0.47 13.81
N VAL A 103 14.79 -1.48 14.60
CA VAL A 103 16.21 -1.80 14.86
C VAL A 103 16.93 -2.21 13.57
N LEU A 104 16.26 -2.94 12.67
CA LEU A 104 16.84 -3.24 11.36
C LEU A 104 16.94 -1.98 10.49
N GLU A 105 15.92 -1.12 10.46
CA GLU A 105 15.88 0.07 9.60
C GLU A 105 16.94 1.10 9.99
N HIS A 106 17.07 1.37 11.30
CA HIS A 106 17.88 2.47 11.83
C HIS A 106 19.14 2.01 12.56
N GLY A 107 19.28 0.71 12.83
CA GLY A 107 20.36 0.19 13.65
C GLY A 107 20.18 0.50 15.14
N ARG A 108 21.22 0.17 15.91
CA ARG A 108 21.38 0.51 17.33
C ARG A 108 22.88 0.55 17.66
N SER A 109 23.25 0.94 18.88
CA SER A 109 24.65 1.12 19.30
C SER A 109 25.61 -0.02 18.90
N ASN A 110 25.17 -1.29 18.93
CA ASN A 110 25.99 -2.46 18.59
C ASN A 110 25.57 -3.17 17.29
N GLN A 111 24.82 -2.51 16.41
CA GLN A 111 24.35 -3.09 15.16
C GLN A 111 24.12 -1.99 14.11
N PRO A 112 24.86 -1.99 12.98
CA PRO A 112 24.64 -1.00 11.93
C PRO A 112 23.25 -1.14 11.30
N ALA A 113 22.74 -0.02 10.78
CA ALA A 113 21.46 0.03 10.07
C ALA A 113 21.48 -0.84 8.82
N ARG A 114 20.37 -1.51 8.55
CA ARG A 114 20.11 -2.35 7.37
C ARG A 114 18.76 -1.95 6.79
N SER A 115 18.72 -0.72 6.31
CA SER A 115 17.50 -0.10 5.83
C SER A 115 16.89 -0.90 4.70
N PHE A 116 15.61 -1.21 4.84
CA PHE A 116 14.80 -1.94 3.87
C PHE A 116 13.52 -1.16 3.54
N LEU A 117 13.04 -0.28 4.41
CA LEU A 117 11.86 0.56 4.16
C LEU A 117 12.19 1.72 3.21
N ALA A 118 13.26 2.46 3.48
CA ALA A 118 13.71 3.54 2.60
C ALA A 118 13.93 3.09 1.14
N PRO A 119 14.67 2.00 0.85
CA PRO A 119 14.82 1.51 -0.52
C PRO A 119 13.50 1.00 -1.10
N THR A 120 12.64 0.34 -0.30
CA THR A 120 11.31 -0.08 -0.76
C THR A 120 10.50 1.11 -1.25
N ARG A 121 10.40 2.19 -0.45
CA ARG A 121 9.66 3.40 -0.81
C ARG A 121 10.15 3.99 -2.12
N SER A 122 11.47 4.11 -2.29
CA SER A 122 12.06 4.66 -3.52
C SER A 122 11.72 3.81 -4.74
N GLN A 123 11.86 2.48 -4.63
CA GLN A 123 11.70 1.54 -5.73
C GLN A 123 10.24 1.34 -6.14
N THR A 124 9.31 1.43 -5.20
CA THR A 124 7.90 1.12 -5.47
C THR A 124 7.04 2.35 -5.75
N ARG A 125 7.47 3.57 -5.37
CA ARG A 125 6.65 4.79 -5.48
C ARG A 125 6.03 4.97 -6.86
N ARG A 126 6.81 4.85 -7.94
CA ARG A 126 6.29 5.03 -9.30
C ARG A 126 5.38 3.87 -9.70
N GLY A 127 5.83 2.63 -9.53
CA GLY A 127 5.06 1.45 -9.91
C GLY A 127 3.73 1.32 -9.18
N ALA A 128 3.70 1.61 -7.88
CA ALA A 128 2.46 1.59 -7.09
C ALA A 128 1.48 2.68 -7.55
N VAL A 129 1.96 3.89 -7.86
CA VAL A 129 1.12 4.97 -8.38
C VAL A 129 0.57 4.63 -9.76
N GLU A 130 1.38 4.08 -10.65
CA GLU A 130 0.90 3.67 -11.97
C GLU A 130 -0.11 2.53 -11.89
N ALA A 131 0.12 1.51 -11.04
CA ALA A 131 -0.85 0.44 -10.81
C ALA A 131 -2.19 0.98 -10.30
N MET A 132 -2.16 1.93 -9.36
CA MET A 132 -3.35 2.62 -8.85
C MET A 132 -4.10 3.37 -9.97
N LYS A 133 -3.37 4.12 -10.81
CA LYS A 133 -3.97 4.84 -11.96
C LYS A 133 -4.58 3.89 -12.98
N THR A 134 -3.92 2.77 -13.29
CA THR A 134 -4.41 1.79 -14.26
C THR A 134 -5.74 1.20 -13.80
N VAL A 135 -5.84 0.81 -12.53
CA VAL A 135 -7.09 0.26 -11.97
C VAL A 135 -8.19 1.32 -11.95
N LEU A 136 -7.87 2.54 -11.50
CA LEU A 136 -8.85 3.63 -11.49
C LEU A 136 -9.37 3.94 -12.91
N LYS A 137 -8.47 4.03 -13.88
CA LYS A 137 -8.84 4.29 -15.27
C LYS A 137 -9.71 3.16 -15.84
N ALA A 138 -9.33 1.90 -15.62
CA ALA A 138 -10.11 0.76 -16.10
C ALA A 138 -11.55 0.75 -15.55
N LYS A 139 -11.74 1.20 -14.29
CA LYS A 139 -13.07 1.32 -13.67
C LYS A 139 -13.88 2.44 -14.28
N LEU A 140 -13.25 3.58 -14.58
CA LEU A 140 -13.91 4.73 -15.21
C LEU A 140 -14.26 4.46 -16.69
N ASP A 141 -13.37 3.79 -17.44
CA ASP A 141 -13.59 3.47 -18.86
C ASP A 141 -14.79 2.51 -19.06
N GLY A 142 -15.17 1.75 -18.03
CA GLY A 142 -16.37 0.90 -18.03
C GLY A 142 -17.69 1.68 -17.94
N ILE A 143 -17.66 2.98 -17.65
CA ILE A 143 -18.84 3.83 -17.53
C ILE A 143 -19.08 4.49 -18.89
N GLN A 144 -20.05 3.96 -19.64
CA GLN A 144 -20.49 4.58 -20.89
C GLN A 144 -21.65 5.55 -20.63
N PRO A 145 -21.68 6.72 -21.29
CA PRO A 145 -22.79 7.65 -21.25
C PRO A 145 -23.97 7.28 -22.16
#